data_AF-A0A2V8MLS8-F1
#
_entry.id   AF-A0A2V8MLS8-F1
#
_cell.length_a   1.000
_cell.length_b   1.000
_cell.length_c   1.000
_cell.angle_alpha   90.00
_cell.angle_beta   90.00
_cell.angle_gamma   90.00
#
_symmetry.space_group_name_H-M   'P 1'
#
loop_
_entity.id
_entity.type
_entity.pdbx_description
1 polymer ?
#
loop_
_entity_poly.entity_id
_entity_poly.type
_entity_poly.pdbx_seq_one_letter_code
_entity_poly.pdbx_strand_id
1 'polypeptide(L)'
;MKCFSFFPAGLCLLVLSSAIQAQTNTSAPSNNPQNVVAVKAAEDKAAKDLEAERILKERRANAQSLLISLAADAANFSDQKLRARTEARIADVLWDADQERARTMFRKAWDAAEIADSESRRQVQEEVQRQKAKNGSAAIAGSPNVRNEVLRLAAKRDHALGEELLAKLKIENQQEIADSNRPDPFNSPAAMSQRLSLARQLLDTDVSRALQFADPALGTVTREGLNFLSYLREKDAVAADRRYAALLAGSVNSLSSDANTVSLLSSYLFTPHLFITFDGAGGASTSSMAQSAPPQV
;
A
#
# COMPACT_ATOMS: atom_id res chain seq x y z
N MET A 1 15.66 -60.89 -25.01
CA MET A 1 14.52 -61.83 -25.08
C MET A 1 13.27 -61.02 -25.40
N LYS A 2 12.69 -61.27 -26.61
CA LYS A 2 11.30 -61.13 -27.09
C LYS A 2 10.46 -59.92 -26.59
N CYS A 3 10.12 -58.90 -27.39
CA CYS A 3 9.34 -58.79 -28.66
C CYS A 3 7.80 -58.75 -28.49
N PHE A 4 7.19 -57.95 -29.39
CA PHE A 4 5.77 -57.68 -29.74
C PHE A 4 5.13 -56.43 -29.09
N SER A 5 4.85 -55.30 -29.77
CA SER A 5 4.28 -54.95 -31.09
C SER A 5 2.75 -55.10 -31.19
N PHE A 6 1.99 -54.00 -31.37
CA PHE A 6 1.14 -53.66 -32.55
C PHE A 6 0.08 -52.53 -32.28
N PHE A 7 -0.03 -51.62 -33.27
CA PHE A 7 -1.00 -50.53 -33.61
C PHE A 7 -2.40 -51.12 -34.06
N PRO A 8 -3.43 -50.41 -34.61
CA PRO A 8 -4.00 -49.04 -34.50
C PRO A 8 -5.57 -48.91 -34.57
N ALA A 9 -6.07 -47.67 -34.68
CA ALA A 9 -7.17 -47.20 -35.57
C ALA A 9 -8.61 -46.96 -35.07
N GLY A 10 -9.20 -45.88 -35.63
CA GLY A 10 -10.63 -45.47 -35.61
C GLY A 10 -10.75 -43.98 -35.28
N LEU A 11 -10.60 -42.99 -36.19
CA LEU A 11 -11.35 -42.68 -37.41
C LEU A 11 -12.88 -42.82 -37.27
N CYS A 12 -13.57 -41.70 -36.99
CA CYS A 12 -14.94 -41.51 -37.47
C CYS A 12 -15.14 -40.05 -37.88
N LEU A 13 -15.05 -39.86 -39.20
CA LEU A 13 -15.59 -38.74 -39.97
C LEU A 13 -17.11 -38.70 -39.83
N LEU A 14 -17.69 -37.53 -39.56
CA LEU A 14 -19.02 -37.18 -40.07
C LEU A 14 -18.98 -35.77 -40.65
N VAL A 15 -18.83 -35.76 -41.97
CA VAL A 15 -19.22 -34.70 -42.89
C VAL A 15 -20.74 -34.60 -42.87
N LEU A 16 -21.28 -33.40 -42.73
CA LEU A 16 -22.59 -33.03 -43.28
C LEU A 16 -22.53 -31.57 -43.75
N SER A 17 -22.24 -31.44 -45.04
CA SER A 17 -22.49 -30.27 -45.86
C SER A 17 -23.99 -30.20 -46.19
N SER A 18 -24.62 -29.05 -45.97
CA SER A 18 -25.74 -28.45 -46.76
C SER A 18 -26.37 -27.34 -45.90
N ALA A 19 -26.80 -26.19 -46.41
CA ALA A 19 -26.83 -25.63 -47.74
C ALA A 19 -26.79 -24.09 -47.61
N ILE A 20 -26.29 -23.45 -48.67
CA ILE A 20 -26.43 -22.03 -48.93
C ILE A 20 -27.92 -21.66 -48.96
N GLN A 21 -28.34 -20.73 -48.10
CA GLN A 21 -29.42 -19.81 -48.41
C GLN A 21 -28.96 -18.40 -48.06
N ALA A 22 -28.33 -17.76 -49.06
CA ALA A 22 -28.32 -16.32 -49.17
C ALA A 22 -29.78 -15.87 -49.37
N GLN A 23 -30.48 -15.56 -48.27
CA GLN A 23 -31.71 -14.78 -48.37
C GLN A 23 -31.31 -13.32 -48.57
N THR A 24 -31.20 -12.92 -49.84
CA THR A 24 -31.44 -11.54 -50.23
C THR A 24 -32.91 -11.24 -49.89
N ASN A 25 -33.17 -10.84 -48.65
CA ASN A 25 -34.42 -10.16 -48.33
C ASN A 25 -34.33 -8.77 -48.96
N THR A 26 -34.73 -8.71 -50.23
CA THR A 26 -35.29 -7.51 -50.84
C THR A 26 -36.61 -7.24 -50.14
N SER A 27 -36.54 -6.73 -48.91
CA SER A 27 -37.64 -6.01 -48.31
C SER A 27 -37.73 -4.68 -49.06
N ALA A 28 -38.71 -4.60 -49.96
CA ALA A 28 -39.28 -3.35 -50.40
C ALA A 28 -39.54 -2.44 -49.17
N PRO A 29 -39.40 -1.11 -49.30
CA PRO A 29 -39.45 -0.19 -48.18
C PRO A 29 -40.88 -0.12 -47.64
N SER A 30 -41.20 -1.00 -46.68
CA SER A 30 -42.33 -0.76 -45.79
C SER A 30 -41.90 0.35 -44.85
N ASN A 31 -42.21 1.57 -45.28
CA ASN A 31 -42.02 2.83 -44.59
C ASN A 31 -42.88 2.83 -43.31
N ASN A 32 -42.47 2.05 -42.31
CA ASN A 32 -43.09 2.04 -41.00
C ASN A 32 -42.37 3.09 -40.13
N PRO A 33 -42.98 4.25 -39.86
CA PRO A 33 -42.30 5.39 -39.25
C PRO A 33 -41.74 5.10 -37.85
N GLN A 34 -42.15 4.02 -37.18
CA GLN A 34 -41.66 3.68 -35.83
C GLN A 34 -40.23 3.13 -35.78
N ASN A 35 -39.74 2.45 -36.82
CA ASN A 35 -38.39 1.85 -36.78
C ASN A 35 -37.29 2.86 -37.15
N VAL A 36 -37.62 3.85 -38.00
CA VAL A 36 -36.72 4.96 -38.35
C VAL A 36 -36.52 5.92 -37.17
N VAL A 37 -37.53 6.05 -36.31
CA VAL A 37 -37.48 6.90 -35.10
C VAL A 37 -36.60 6.26 -34.01
N ALA A 38 -36.64 4.93 -33.85
CA ALA A 38 -35.81 4.24 -32.87
C ALA A 38 -34.31 4.26 -33.21
N VAL A 39 -33.96 4.11 -34.50
CA VAL A 39 -32.57 4.20 -34.97
C VAL A 39 -32.03 5.63 -34.87
N LYS A 40 -32.82 6.65 -35.28
CA LYS A 40 -32.45 8.06 -35.09
C LYS A 40 -32.30 8.44 -33.61
N ALA A 41 -33.18 7.95 -32.73
CA ALA A 41 -33.07 8.22 -31.31
C ALA A 41 -31.83 7.57 -30.67
N ALA A 42 -31.40 6.41 -31.17
CA ALA A 42 -30.15 5.76 -30.74
C ALA A 42 -28.91 6.48 -31.28
N GLU A 43 -28.92 6.96 -32.53
CA GLU A 43 -27.86 7.77 -33.12
C GLU A 43 -27.73 9.15 -32.44
N ASP A 44 -28.84 9.82 -32.14
CA ASP A 44 -28.86 11.10 -31.41
C ASP A 44 -28.37 10.94 -29.96
N LYS A 45 -28.64 9.79 -29.32
CA LYS A 45 -28.14 9.49 -27.98
C LYS A 45 -26.64 9.20 -28.00
N ALA A 46 -26.17 8.39 -28.95
CA ALA A 46 -24.75 8.11 -29.13
C ALA A 46 -23.95 9.38 -29.47
N ALA A 47 -24.48 10.27 -30.30
CA ALA A 47 -23.86 11.56 -30.61
C ALA A 47 -23.76 12.48 -29.37
N LYS A 48 -24.80 12.53 -28.54
CA LYS A 48 -24.79 13.29 -27.28
C LYS A 48 -23.82 12.70 -26.25
N ASP A 49 -23.73 11.38 -26.16
CA ASP A 49 -22.79 10.71 -25.25
C ASP A 49 -21.33 10.96 -25.67
N LEU A 50 -21.04 10.96 -26.98
CA LEU A 50 -19.72 11.33 -27.51
C LEU A 50 -19.36 12.80 -27.27
N GLU A 51 -20.32 13.72 -27.43
CA GLU A 51 -20.10 15.14 -27.14
C GLU A 51 -19.88 15.38 -25.64
N ALA A 52 -20.64 14.71 -24.78
CA ALA A 52 -20.45 14.73 -23.33
C ALA A 52 -19.07 14.19 -22.93
N GLU A 53 -18.62 13.09 -23.54
CA GLU A 53 -17.28 12.54 -23.32
C GLU A 53 -16.19 13.53 -23.78
N ARG A 54 -16.38 14.21 -24.91
CA ARG A 54 -15.43 15.23 -25.40
C ARG A 54 -15.33 16.40 -24.42
N ILE A 55 -16.47 16.91 -23.94
CA ILE A 55 -16.50 18.01 -22.95
C ILE A 55 -15.82 17.57 -21.64
N LEU A 56 -16.06 16.34 -21.17
CA LEU A 56 -15.40 15.81 -19.98
C LEU A 56 -13.88 15.68 -20.19
N LYS A 57 -13.44 15.27 -21.37
CA LYS A 57 -12.02 15.17 -21.72
C LYS A 57 -11.34 16.55 -21.74
N GLU A 58 -11.99 17.56 -22.33
CA GLU A 58 -11.50 18.94 -22.34
C GLU A 58 -11.40 19.51 -20.91
N ARG A 59 -12.43 19.28 -20.07
CA ARG A 59 -12.41 19.70 -18.66
C ARG A 59 -11.30 19.03 -17.87
N ARG A 60 -11.06 17.73 -18.09
CA ARG A 60 -9.95 17.00 -17.47
C ARG A 60 -8.59 17.54 -17.91
N ALA A 61 -8.40 17.81 -19.19
CA ALA A 61 -7.16 18.38 -19.70
C ALA A 61 -6.87 19.77 -19.10
N ASN A 62 -7.89 20.62 -18.96
CA ASN A 62 -7.76 21.92 -18.29
C ASN A 62 -7.44 21.77 -16.79
N ALA A 63 -8.14 20.89 -16.07
CA ALA A 63 -7.83 20.62 -14.67
C ALA A 63 -6.39 20.11 -14.48
N GLN A 64 -5.90 19.27 -15.40
CA GLN A 64 -4.52 18.78 -15.38
C GLN A 64 -3.51 19.91 -15.58
N SER A 65 -3.72 20.82 -16.53
CA SER A 65 -2.80 21.95 -16.73
C SER A 65 -2.74 22.86 -15.51
N LEU A 66 -3.88 23.10 -14.84
CA LEU A 66 -3.94 23.85 -13.58
C LEU A 66 -3.20 23.17 -12.43
N LEU A 67 -3.31 21.84 -12.31
CA LEU A 67 -2.55 21.08 -11.30
C LEU A 67 -1.05 21.12 -11.58
N ILE A 68 -0.65 21.07 -12.86
CA ILE A 68 0.76 21.17 -13.25
C ILE A 68 1.30 22.57 -12.95
N SER A 69 0.54 23.64 -13.23
CA SER A 69 0.97 25.00 -12.85
C SER A 69 1.06 25.16 -11.34
N LEU A 70 0.07 24.63 -10.60
CA LEU A 70 0.10 24.65 -9.14
C LEU A 70 1.31 23.90 -8.56
N ALA A 71 1.71 22.78 -9.17
CA ALA A 71 2.91 22.06 -8.75
C ALA A 71 4.19 22.87 -9.00
N ALA A 72 4.26 23.62 -10.11
CA ALA A 72 5.39 24.50 -10.37
C ALA A 72 5.47 25.65 -9.36
N ASP A 73 4.33 26.21 -8.94
CA ASP A 73 4.27 27.23 -7.90
C ASP A 73 4.63 26.66 -6.52
N ALA A 74 4.13 25.47 -6.19
CA ALA A 74 4.41 24.78 -4.93
C ALA A 74 5.91 24.50 -4.76
N ALA A 75 6.62 24.19 -5.84
CA ALA A 75 8.07 23.99 -5.83
C ALA A 75 8.84 25.24 -5.35
N ASN A 76 8.24 26.43 -5.39
CA ASN A 76 8.84 27.69 -4.94
C ASN A 76 8.49 28.05 -3.48
N PHE A 77 7.71 27.23 -2.77
CA PHE A 77 7.33 27.53 -1.37
C PHE A 77 8.54 27.49 -0.44
N SER A 78 8.70 28.49 0.42
CA SER A 78 9.77 28.51 1.43
C SER A 78 9.59 27.45 2.52
N ASP A 79 8.33 27.18 2.90
CA ASP A 79 7.99 26.11 3.85
C ASP A 79 8.07 24.74 3.18
N GLN A 80 9.09 23.97 3.56
CA GLN A 80 9.35 22.62 3.05
C GLN A 80 8.25 21.63 3.43
N LYS A 81 7.59 21.79 4.59
CA LYS A 81 6.48 20.91 5.01
C LYS A 81 5.28 21.10 4.09
N LEU A 82 4.97 22.36 3.77
CA LEU A 82 3.88 22.70 2.85
C LEU A 82 4.20 22.26 1.42
N ARG A 83 5.44 22.48 0.96
CA ARG A 83 5.93 22.02 -0.35
C ARG A 83 5.72 20.52 -0.53
N ALA A 84 6.29 19.72 0.39
CA ALA A 84 6.19 18.26 0.33
C ALA A 84 4.74 17.75 0.32
N ARG A 85 3.89 18.29 1.19
CA ARG A 85 2.47 17.89 1.25
C ARG A 85 1.70 18.26 -0.02
N THR A 86 1.96 19.44 -0.56
CA THR A 86 1.27 19.93 -1.76
C THR A 86 1.69 19.11 -2.98
N GLU A 87 2.99 18.92 -3.18
CA GLU A 87 3.52 18.11 -4.27
C GLU A 87 3.05 16.65 -4.20
N ALA A 88 3.04 16.03 -3.02
CA ALA A 88 2.57 14.65 -2.86
C ALA A 88 1.06 14.50 -3.14
N ARG A 89 0.24 15.48 -2.75
CA ARG A 89 -1.21 15.46 -3.05
C ARG A 89 -1.48 15.67 -4.54
N ILE A 90 -0.75 16.57 -5.19
CA ILE A 90 -0.89 16.77 -6.64
C ILE A 90 -0.45 15.50 -7.39
N ALA A 91 0.65 14.87 -6.96
CA ALA A 91 1.11 13.60 -7.52
C ALA A 91 0.06 12.49 -7.39
N ASP A 92 -0.58 12.37 -6.22
CA ASP A 92 -1.64 11.37 -5.99
C ASP A 92 -2.85 11.57 -6.92
N VAL A 93 -3.23 12.83 -7.19
CA VAL A 93 -4.35 13.15 -8.10
C VAL A 93 -3.96 12.96 -9.57
N LEU A 94 -2.72 13.31 -9.95
CA LEU A 94 -2.25 13.23 -11.33
C LEU A 94 -1.89 11.79 -11.76
N TRP A 95 -1.79 10.86 -10.82
CA TRP A 95 -1.35 9.49 -11.06
C TRP A 95 -2.08 8.80 -12.21
N ASP A 96 -3.41 8.92 -12.25
CA ASP A 96 -4.25 8.22 -13.22
C ASP A 96 -4.13 8.83 -14.64
N ALA A 97 -3.56 10.03 -14.76
CA ALA A 97 -3.36 10.74 -16.02
C ALA A 97 -1.92 10.67 -16.56
N ASP A 98 -0.92 10.86 -15.69
CA ASP A 98 0.50 10.85 -16.05
C ASP A 98 1.33 10.27 -14.90
N GLN A 99 1.57 8.95 -14.97
CA GLN A 99 2.29 8.21 -13.94
C GLN A 99 3.76 8.63 -13.82
N GLU A 100 4.43 8.92 -14.94
CA GLU A 100 5.86 9.27 -14.94
C GLU A 100 6.09 10.63 -14.26
N ARG A 101 5.21 11.59 -14.56
CA ARG A 101 5.24 12.89 -13.91
C ARG A 101 4.87 12.79 -12.43
N ALA A 102 3.85 12.01 -12.09
CA ALA A 102 3.47 11.77 -10.70
C ALA A 102 4.62 11.12 -9.89
N ARG A 103 5.32 10.12 -10.45
CA ARG A 103 6.54 9.54 -9.83
C ARG A 103 7.61 10.59 -9.57
N THR A 104 7.85 11.46 -10.55
CA THR A 104 8.83 12.55 -10.41
C THR A 104 8.42 13.53 -9.32
N MET A 105 7.13 13.88 -9.24
CA MET A 105 6.59 14.73 -8.18
C MET A 105 6.68 14.08 -6.80
N PHE A 106 6.42 12.77 -6.67
CA PHE A 106 6.61 12.07 -5.40
C PHE A 106 8.07 12.08 -4.94
N ARG A 107 9.05 11.94 -5.84
CA ARG A 107 10.47 12.06 -5.49
C ARG A 107 10.81 13.47 -5.01
N LYS A 108 10.34 14.51 -5.69
CA LYS A 108 10.53 15.90 -5.25
C LYS A 108 9.89 16.17 -3.89
N ALA A 109 8.67 15.67 -3.69
CA ALA A 109 7.95 15.78 -2.42
C ALA A 109 8.71 15.08 -1.29
N TRP A 110 9.35 13.95 -1.59
CA TRP A 110 10.21 13.23 -0.66
C TRP A 110 11.45 14.03 -0.27
N ASP A 111 12.17 14.58 -1.26
CA ASP A 111 13.36 15.40 -1.01
C ASP A 111 13.01 16.64 -0.16
N ALA A 112 11.88 17.29 -0.43
CA ALA A 112 11.37 18.39 0.40
C ALA A 112 11.00 17.92 1.83
N ALA A 113 10.43 16.72 1.97
CA ALA A 113 10.11 16.15 3.27
C ALA A 113 11.37 15.79 4.09
N GLU A 114 12.44 15.32 3.44
CA GLU A 114 13.74 15.10 4.10
C GLU A 114 14.29 16.38 4.70
N ILE A 115 14.27 17.47 3.92
CA ILE A 115 14.72 18.79 4.41
C ILE A 115 13.84 19.22 5.60
N ALA A 116 12.53 19.15 5.46
CA ALA A 116 11.58 19.53 6.51
C ALA A 116 11.78 18.74 7.82
N ASP A 117 11.99 17.43 7.72
CA ASP A 117 12.22 16.56 8.88
C ASP A 117 13.59 16.85 9.52
N SER A 118 14.64 17.12 8.71
CA SER A 118 15.96 17.51 9.22
C SER A 118 15.93 18.83 9.99
N GLU A 119 15.21 19.84 9.46
CA GLU A 119 15.01 21.14 10.12
C GLU A 119 14.20 20.99 11.41
N SER A 120 13.12 20.19 11.38
CA SER A 120 12.28 19.91 12.55
C SER A 120 13.09 19.23 13.65
N ARG A 121 13.93 18.24 13.31
CA ARG A 121 14.83 17.56 14.26
C ARG A 121 15.82 18.54 14.89
N ARG A 122 16.44 19.40 14.09
CA ARG A 122 17.36 20.43 14.57
C ARG A 122 16.67 21.38 15.54
N GLN A 123 15.48 21.88 15.20
CA GLN A 123 14.69 22.77 16.06
C GLN A 123 14.34 22.10 17.39
N VAL A 124 13.87 20.84 17.36
CA VAL A 124 13.58 20.07 18.58
C VAL A 124 14.83 19.87 19.42
N GLN A 125 15.99 19.58 18.81
CA GLN A 125 17.24 19.40 19.54
C GLN A 125 17.70 20.70 20.22
N GLU A 126 17.61 21.84 19.53
CA GLU A 126 17.90 23.15 20.10
C GLU A 126 16.93 23.50 21.23
N GLU A 127 15.65 23.19 21.09
CA GLU A 127 14.65 23.40 22.13
C GLU A 127 14.89 22.51 23.34
N VAL A 128 15.20 21.22 23.14
CA VAL A 128 15.56 20.28 24.22
C VAL A 128 16.80 20.78 24.96
N GLN A 129 17.82 21.27 24.25
CA GLN A 129 19.01 21.85 24.90
C GLN A 129 18.66 23.08 25.74
N ARG A 130 17.83 23.99 25.21
CA ARG A 130 17.36 25.18 25.94
C ARG A 130 16.53 24.81 27.16
N GLN A 131 15.63 23.83 27.04
CA GLN A 131 14.78 23.36 28.15
C GLN A 131 15.62 22.66 29.23
N LYS A 132 16.57 21.80 28.84
CA LYS A 132 17.52 21.18 29.78
C LYS A 132 18.32 22.22 30.56
N ALA A 133 18.80 23.27 29.88
CA ALA A 133 19.54 24.35 30.52
C ALA A 133 18.69 25.17 31.52
N LYS A 134 17.37 25.25 31.34
CA LYS A 134 16.46 26.01 32.21
C LYS A 134 15.85 25.19 33.34
N ASN A 135 15.38 23.98 33.05
CA ASN A 135 14.47 23.23 33.93
C ASN A 135 14.98 21.82 34.29
N GLY A 136 16.15 21.39 33.81
CA GLY A 136 16.75 20.07 34.10
C GLY A 136 16.00 18.87 33.49
N SER A 137 14.83 19.08 32.90
CA SER A 137 14.01 18.09 32.22
C SER A 137 13.44 18.70 30.93
N ALA A 138 13.33 17.88 29.87
CA ALA A 138 12.77 18.29 28.59
C ALA A 138 11.74 17.26 28.14
N ALA A 139 10.56 17.75 27.74
CA ALA A 139 9.54 16.93 27.10
C ALA A 139 9.77 16.98 25.59
N ILE A 140 9.98 15.83 24.95
CA ILE A 140 10.16 15.74 23.50
C ILE A 140 8.78 15.60 22.87
N ALA A 141 8.28 16.65 22.22
CA ALA A 141 7.12 16.52 21.34
C ALA A 141 7.55 15.83 20.04
N GLY A 142 6.82 14.79 19.63
CA GLY A 142 7.07 14.09 18.37
C GLY A 142 6.91 15.05 17.19
N SER A 143 7.96 15.18 16.38
CA SER A 143 7.89 15.98 15.15
C SER A 143 6.90 15.34 14.16
N PRO A 144 6.08 16.13 13.43
CA PRO A 144 5.26 15.64 12.34
C PRO A 144 6.15 15.05 11.25
N ASN A 145 6.05 13.74 11.01
CA ASN A 145 6.87 13.03 10.01
C ASN A 145 6.25 13.17 8.63
N VAL A 146 6.59 14.24 7.91
CA VAL A 146 6.05 14.50 6.56
C VAL A 146 6.47 13.40 5.58
N ARG A 147 7.65 12.80 5.78
CA ARG A 147 8.12 11.65 4.98
C ARG A 147 7.16 10.47 5.02
N ASN A 148 6.58 10.15 6.18
CA ASN A 148 5.63 9.04 6.29
C ASN A 148 4.33 9.33 5.50
N GLU A 149 3.89 10.58 5.44
CA GLU A 149 2.73 10.96 4.63
C GLU A 149 3.01 10.76 3.14
N VAL A 150 4.17 11.21 2.66
CA VAL A 150 4.60 11.06 1.26
C VAL A 150 4.77 9.58 0.91
N LEU A 151 5.44 8.80 1.76
CA LEU A 151 5.62 7.36 1.61
C LEU A 151 4.27 6.65 1.47
N ARG A 152 3.31 6.96 2.33
CA ARG A 152 1.99 6.35 2.30
C ARG A 152 1.25 6.63 0.99
N LEU A 153 1.30 7.87 0.49
CA LEU A 153 0.66 8.24 -0.77
C LEU A 153 1.33 7.57 -1.97
N ALA A 154 2.67 7.58 -2.01
CA ALA A 154 3.44 6.92 -3.05
C ALA A 154 3.20 5.40 -3.06
N ALA A 155 3.31 4.75 -1.89
CA ALA A 155 3.10 3.33 -1.72
C ALA A 155 1.68 2.90 -2.05
N LYS A 156 0.67 3.76 -1.83
CA LYS A 156 -0.70 3.49 -2.25
C LYS A 156 -0.82 3.39 -3.77
N ARG A 157 -0.03 4.13 -4.54
CA ARG A 157 -0.12 4.19 -6.01
C ARG A 157 0.82 3.23 -6.73
N ASP A 158 2.06 3.13 -6.26
CA ASP A 158 3.09 2.32 -6.89
C ASP A 158 3.93 1.60 -5.83
N HIS A 159 3.89 0.27 -5.87
CA HIS A 159 4.67 -0.58 -5.00
C HIS A 159 6.18 -0.36 -5.16
N ALA A 160 6.67 -0.22 -6.41
CA ALA A 160 8.09 -0.05 -6.66
C ALA A 160 8.60 1.29 -6.11
N LEU A 161 7.81 2.36 -6.25
CA LEU A 161 8.12 3.66 -5.67
C LEU A 161 8.06 3.63 -4.14
N GLY A 162 7.05 2.97 -3.56
CA GLY A 162 6.96 2.79 -2.12
C GLY A 162 8.19 2.06 -1.55
N GLU A 163 8.66 1.00 -2.22
CA GLU A 163 9.88 0.27 -1.83
C GLU A 163 11.16 1.11 -2.01
N GLU A 164 11.26 1.93 -3.07
CA GLU A 164 12.36 2.89 -3.27
C GLU A 164 12.47 3.86 -2.07
N LEU A 165 11.36 4.50 -1.71
CA LEU A 165 11.33 5.47 -0.61
C LEU A 165 11.51 4.81 0.76
N LEU A 166 10.93 3.63 0.96
CA LEU A 166 11.13 2.84 2.16
C LEU A 166 12.60 2.44 2.31
N ALA A 167 13.29 2.08 1.23
CA ALA A 167 14.72 1.76 1.25
C ALA A 167 15.58 2.97 1.65
N LYS A 168 15.29 4.17 1.14
CA LYS A 168 15.97 5.41 1.57
C LYS A 168 15.84 5.63 3.07
N LEU A 169 14.64 5.47 3.60
CA LEU A 169 14.35 5.65 5.01
C LEU A 169 15.08 4.60 5.89
N LYS A 170 15.32 3.38 5.40
CA LYS A 170 16.13 2.37 6.11
C LYS A 170 17.59 2.77 6.23
N ILE A 171 18.18 3.30 5.16
CA ILE A 171 19.60 3.71 5.14
C ILE A 171 19.85 4.79 6.19
N GLU A 172 18.97 5.79 6.27
CA GLU A 172 19.08 6.85 7.28
C GLU A 172 18.90 6.33 8.71
N ASN A 173 17.91 5.47 8.96
CA ASN A 173 17.73 4.91 10.30
C ASN A 173 18.88 4.00 10.72
N GLN A 174 19.53 3.28 9.81
CA GLN A 174 20.71 2.48 10.15
C GLN A 174 21.88 3.36 10.58
N GLN A 175 22.03 4.55 9.99
CA GLN A 175 23.01 5.54 10.43
C GLN A 175 22.68 6.07 11.83
N GLU A 176 21.40 6.29 12.15
CA GLU A 176 20.97 6.74 13.49
C GLU A 176 21.07 5.64 14.56
N ILE A 177 20.80 4.37 14.22
CA ILE A 177 20.81 3.24 15.18
C ILE A 177 22.23 2.86 15.60
N ALA A 178 23.24 3.10 14.75
CA ALA A 178 24.65 2.90 15.11
C ALA A 178 25.06 3.67 16.37
N ASP A 179 24.33 4.75 16.71
CA ASP A 179 24.57 5.58 17.89
C ASP A 179 23.74 5.14 19.12
N SER A 180 22.78 4.22 18.99
CA SER A 180 21.87 3.81 20.07
C SER A 180 22.12 2.36 20.53
N ASN A 181 22.76 2.22 21.69
CA ASN A 181 23.11 0.92 22.28
C ASN A 181 21.93 0.35 23.09
N ARG A 182 21.08 -0.48 22.46
CA ARG A 182 20.38 -1.67 23.03
C ARG A 182 19.23 -2.13 22.11
N PRO A 183 19.43 -3.17 21.28
CA PRO A 183 18.34 -3.84 20.57
C PRO A 183 17.58 -4.75 21.53
N ASP A 184 16.27 -4.56 21.67
CA ASP A 184 15.37 -5.58 22.24
C ASP A 184 15.16 -6.67 21.17
N PRO A 185 15.49 -7.95 21.46
CA PRO A 185 15.43 -9.04 20.48
C PRO A 185 14.02 -9.34 19.96
N PHE A 186 12.96 -8.84 20.60
CA PHE A 186 11.56 -9.05 20.16
C PHE A 186 10.94 -7.85 19.45
N ASN A 187 11.64 -6.73 19.39
CA ASN A 187 11.25 -5.61 18.54
C ASN A 187 11.77 -5.86 17.14
N SER A 188 10.91 -5.67 16.13
CA SER A 188 11.37 -5.74 14.75
C SER A 188 12.48 -4.69 14.52
N PRO A 189 13.54 -5.00 13.76
CA PRO A 189 14.47 -3.99 13.26
C PRO A 189 13.70 -2.80 12.69
N ALA A 190 14.15 -1.56 12.95
CA ALA A 190 13.37 -0.35 12.63
C ALA A 190 12.81 -0.35 11.19
N ALA A 191 13.61 -0.84 10.26
CA ALA A 191 13.27 -1.08 8.86
C ALA A 191 12.01 -1.96 8.65
N MET A 192 11.88 -3.05 9.41
CA MET A 192 10.72 -3.95 9.38
C MET A 192 9.52 -3.35 10.13
N SER A 193 9.74 -2.68 11.26
CA SER A 193 8.67 -1.98 11.98
C SER A 193 8.00 -0.91 11.11
N GLN A 194 8.79 -0.14 10.37
CA GLN A 194 8.28 0.89 9.46
C GLN A 194 7.51 0.29 8.29
N ARG A 195 8.03 -0.80 7.72
CA ARG A 195 7.35 -1.55 6.67
C ARG A 195 5.99 -2.08 7.13
N LEU A 196 5.92 -2.68 8.32
CA LEU A 196 4.67 -3.19 8.90
C LEU A 196 3.71 -2.05 9.29
N SER A 197 4.23 -0.91 9.73
CA SER A 197 3.44 0.30 9.97
C SER A 197 2.81 0.83 8.68
N LEU A 198 3.58 0.90 7.59
CA LEU A 198 3.09 1.27 6.27
C LEU A 198 2.02 0.28 5.77
N ALA A 199 2.29 -1.03 5.87
CA ALA A 199 1.34 -2.07 5.49
C ALA A 199 0.03 -1.93 6.28
N ARG A 200 0.11 -1.68 7.59
CA ARG A 200 -1.06 -1.44 8.43
C ARG A 200 -1.87 -0.22 7.99
N GLN A 201 -1.22 0.88 7.63
CA GLN A 201 -1.91 2.08 7.12
C GLN A 201 -2.61 1.82 5.78
N LEU A 202 -2.06 0.93 4.95
CA LEU A 202 -2.65 0.57 3.67
C LEU A 202 -3.81 -0.42 3.83
N LEU A 203 -3.83 -1.21 4.92
CA LEU A 203 -4.80 -2.29 5.16
C LEU A 203 -6.26 -1.82 5.11
N ASP A 204 -6.55 -0.59 5.54
CA ASP A 204 -7.91 -0.03 5.49
C ASP A 204 -8.36 0.36 4.09
N THR A 205 -7.44 0.57 3.15
CA THR A 205 -7.73 1.07 1.80
C THR A 205 -7.48 0.03 0.70
N ASP A 206 -6.45 -0.78 0.84
CA ASP A 206 -6.01 -1.77 -0.14
C ASP A 206 -5.28 -2.92 0.57
N VAL A 207 -6.03 -4.00 0.84
CA VAL A 207 -5.52 -5.21 1.50
C VAL A 207 -4.42 -5.87 0.65
N SER A 208 -4.57 -5.90 -0.67
CA SER A 208 -3.59 -6.55 -1.55
C SER A 208 -2.25 -5.83 -1.49
N ARG A 209 -2.27 -4.50 -1.48
CA ARG A 209 -1.06 -3.68 -1.38
C ARG A 209 -0.44 -3.73 0.01
N ALA A 210 -1.26 -3.72 1.06
CA ALA A 210 -0.78 -3.93 2.42
C ALA A 210 0.00 -5.25 2.54
N LEU A 211 -0.50 -6.33 1.94
CA LEU A 211 0.17 -7.63 1.94
C LEU A 211 1.51 -7.61 1.19
N GLN A 212 1.61 -6.92 0.05
CA GLN A 212 2.87 -6.79 -0.70
C GLN A 212 3.99 -6.18 0.15
N PHE A 213 3.66 -5.16 0.95
CA PHE A 213 4.61 -4.56 1.89
C PHE A 213 4.83 -5.42 3.14
N ALA A 214 3.81 -6.12 3.65
CA ALA A 214 3.94 -6.92 4.86
C ALA A 214 4.74 -8.22 4.66
N ASP A 215 4.54 -8.92 3.54
CA ASP A 215 5.06 -10.28 3.31
C ASP A 215 6.58 -10.41 3.57
N PRO A 216 7.45 -9.48 3.10
CA PRO A 216 8.88 -9.54 3.40
C PRO A 216 9.25 -9.36 4.88
N ALA A 217 8.35 -8.79 5.69
CA ALA A 217 8.54 -8.59 7.13
C ALA A 217 7.90 -9.70 7.99
N LEU A 218 7.06 -10.55 7.40
CA LEU A 218 6.40 -11.68 8.07
C LEU A 218 7.21 -12.99 7.99
N GLY A 219 8.52 -12.90 7.77
CA GLY A 219 9.43 -14.05 7.77
C GLY A 219 9.90 -14.45 9.17
N THR A 220 9.83 -13.54 10.14
CA THR A 220 10.25 -13.76 11.52
C THR A 220 9.09 -13.47 12.48
N VAL A 221 9.04 -14.19 13.61
CA VAL A 221 8.02 -13.96 14.64
C VAL A 221 8.39 -12.68 15.39
N THR A 222 7.64 -11.61 15.15
CA THR A 222 7.79 -10.33 15.84
C THR A 222 6.46 -9.83 16.37
N ARG A 223 6.51 -8.95 17.39
CA ARG A 223 5.32 -8.36 17.98
C ARG A 223 4.52 -7.55 16.95
N GLU A 224 5.20 -6.74 16.15
CA GLU A 224 4.57 -5.93 15.10
C GLU A 224 3.94 -6.80 14.01
N GLY A 225 4.60 -7.90 13.62
CA GLY A 225 4.10 -8.83 12.61
C GLY A 225 2.80 -9.50 13.05
N LEU A 226 2.75 -10.02 14.27
CA LEU A 226 1.52 -10.63 14.81
C LEU A 226 0.42 -9.62 15.07
N ASN A 227 0.77 -8.39 15.47
CA ASN A 227 -0.20 -7.31 15.59
C ASN A 227 -0.82 -6.98 14.22
N PHE A 228 0.00 -6.88 13.16
CA PHE A 228 -0.48 -6.71 11.79
C PHE A 228 -1.40 -7.86 11.37
N LEU A 229 -1.03 -9.12 11.63
CA LEU A 229 -1.87 -10.28 11.32
C LEU A 229 -3.21 -10.26 12.06
N SER A 230 -3.23 -9.73 13.30
CA SER A 230 -4.46 -9.57 14.07
C SER A 230 -5.43 -8.60 13.37
N TYR A 231 -4.95 -7.44 12.91
CA TYR A 231 -5.77 -6.51 12.10
C TYR A 231 -6.13 -7.09 10.73
N LEU A 232 -5.21 -7.83 10.08
CA LEU A 232 -5.49 -8.48 8.81
C LEU A 232 -6.61 -9.50 8.97
N ARG A 233 -6.67 -10.23 10.08
CA ARG A 233 -7.71 -11.24 10.34
C ARG A 233 -9.11 -10.64 10.38
N GLU A 234 -9.25 -9.41 10.86
CA GLU A 234 -10.52 -8.67 10.86
C GLU A 234 -11.01 -8.34 9.44
N LYS A 235 -10.10 -8.19 8.48
CA LYS A 235 -10.41 -7.83 7.08
C LYS A 235 -10.45 -9.05 6.15
N ASP A 236 -9.52 -9.97 6.32
CA ASP A 236 -9.34 -11.22 5.57
C ASP A 236 -8.71 -12.30 6.47
N ALA A 237 -9.58 -13.06 7.14
CA ALA A 237 -9.17 -14.14 8.02
C ALA A 237 -8.36 -15.23 7.31
N VAL A 238 -8.71 -15.56 6.06
CA VAL A 238 -8.05 -16.64 5.31
C VAL A 238 -6.62 -16.23 4.97
N ALA A 239 -6.41 -14.99 4.52
CA ALA A 239 -5.07 -14.48 4.23
C ALA A 239 -4.21 -14.36 5.49
N ALA A 240 -4.81 -13.99 6.63
CA ALA A 240 -4.11 -13.89 7.92
C ALA A 240 -3.70 -15.27 8.46
N ASP A 241 -4.65 -16.20 8.55
CA ASP A 241 -4.43 -17.53 9.10
C ASP A 241 -3.39 -18.32 8.27
N ARG A 242 -3.39 -18.16 6.94
CA ARG A 242 -2.36 -18.76 6.06
C ARG A 242 -0.96 -18.27 6.39
N ARG A 243 -0.79 -16.97 6.66
CA ARG A 243 0.51 -16.36 7.00
C ARG A 243 0.94 -16.70 8.42
N TYR A 244 -0.01 -16.73 9.35
CA TYR A 244 0.23 -17.23 10.69
C TYR A 244 0.73 -18.69 10.68
N ALA A 245 0.09 -19.57 9.88
CA ALA A 245 0.53 -20.95 9.74
C ALA A 245 1.95 -21.06 9.16
N ALA A 246 2.32 -20.20 8.20
CA ALA A 246 3.67 -20.14 7.66
C ALA A 246 4.70 -19.68 8.71
N LEU A 247 4.38 -18.67 9.52
CA LEU A 247 5.20 -18.22 10.64
C LEU A 247 5.39 -19.33 11.69
N LEU A 248 4.31 -20.03 12.04
CA LEU A 248 4.35 -21.14 12.98
C LEU A 248 5.26 -22.26 12.46
N ALA A 249 5.09 -22.68 11.20
CA ALA A 249 5.93 -23.70 10.58
C ALA A 249 7.41 -23.29 10.51
N GLY A 250 7.69 -21.99 10.27
CA GLY A 250 9.06 -21.45 10.31
C GLY A 250 9.67 -21.49 11.71
N SER A 251 8.89 -21.16 12.74
CA SER A 251 9.35 -21.13 14.14
C SER A 251 9.71 -22.53 14.68
N VAL A 252 8.97 -23.57 14.32
CA VAL A 252 9.25 -24.95 14.77
C VAL A 252 10.64 -25.42 14.34
N ASN A 253 11.16 -24.88 13.23
CA ASN A 253 12.46 -25.24 12.68
C ASN A 253 13.58 -24.26 13.08
N SER A 254 13.29 -23.24 13.90
CA SER A 254 14.27 -22.24 14.30
C SER A 254 14.96 -22.61 15.62
N LEU A 255 16.30 -22.62 15.61
CA LEU A 255 17.12 -22.78 16.81
C LEU A 255 17.00 -21.61 17.80
N SER A 256 16.43 -20.47 17.38
CA SER A 256 16.22 -19.29 18.22
C SER A 256 14.83 -19.24 18.87
N SER A 257 14.00 -20.28 18.70
CA SER A 257 12.66 -20.30 19.28
C SER A 257 12.70 -20.59 20.77
N ASP A 258 12.16 -19.67 21.54
CA ASP A 258 12.14 -19.66 22.99
C ASP A 258 10.70 -19.51 23.55
N ALA A 259 10.58 -19.40 24.87
CA ALA A 259 9.28 -19.20 25.53
C ALA A 259 8.55 -17.94 25.02
N ASN A 260 9.28 -16.89 24.66
CA ASN A 260 8.71 -15.66 24.12
C ASN A 260 8.14 -15.84 22.71
N THR A 261 8.78 -16.65 21.87
CA THR A 261 8.27 -17.00 20.55
C THR A 261 6.92 -17.71 20.65
N VAL A 262 6.80 -18.68 21.55
CA VAL A 262 5.54 -19.40 21.80
C VAL A 262 4.48 -18.47 22.38
N SER A 263 4.88 -17.63 23.34
CA SER A 263 3.99 -16.64 23.94
C SER A 263 3.41 -15.68 22.90
N LEU A 264 4.26 -15.09 22.06
CA LEU A 264 3.85 -14.22 20.96
C LEU A 264 2.88 -14.93 20.01
N LEU A 265 3.21 -16.13 19.52
CA LEU A 265 2.33 -16.89 18.63
C LEU A 265 0.98 -17.20 19.28
N SER A 266 0.98 -17.53 20.57
CA SER A 266 -0.25 -17.77 21.33
C SER A 266 -1.14 -16.54 21.44
N SER A 267 -0.57 -15.34 21.51
CA SER A 267 -1.31 -14.07 21.54
C SER A 267 -2.21 -13.90 20.31
N TYR A 268 -1.80 -14.35 19.13
CA TYR A 268 -2.63 -14.27 17.93
C TYR A 268 -3.95 -15.05 18.05
N LEU A 269 -3.92 -16.19 18.75
CA LEU A 269 -5.06 -17.08 18.91
C LEU A 269 -5.95 -16.69 20.09
N PHE A 270 -5.34 -16.33 21.22
CA PHE A 270 -6.05 -16.20 22.50
C PHE A 270 -6.24 -14.76 22.96
N THR A 271 -5.29 -13.88 22.63
CA THR A 271 -5.30 -12.49 23.13
C THR A 271 -4.84 -11.51 22.04
N PRO A 272 -5.65 -11.31 20.97
CA PRO A 272 -5.27 -10.42 19.88
C PRO A 272 -4.85 -9.04 20.40
N HIS A 273 -3.77 -8.50 19.84
CA HIS A 273 -3.13 -7.23 20.25
C HIS A 273 -2.53 -7.17 21.66
N LEU A 274 -2.63 -8.22 22.47
CA LEU A 274 -2.02 -8.29 23.80
C LEU A 274 -0.90 -9.33 23.80
N PHE A 275 0.30 -8.87 24.12
CA PHE A 275 1.53 -9.65 24.06
C PHE A 275 2.17 -9.76 25.42
N ILE A 276 2.55 -10.98 25.78
CA ILE A 276 3.24 -11.31 27.02
C ILE A 276 4.66 -11.74 26.66
N THR A 277 5.65 -11.13 27.30
CA THR A 277 7.06 -11.50 27.15
C THR A 277 7.68 -11.74 28.52
N PHE A 278 8.56 -12.71 28.61
CA PHE A 278 9.28 -13.14 29.79
C PHE A 278 10.73 -12.68 29.70
N ASP A 279 11.25 -12.17 30.82
CA ASP A 279 12.67 -11.84 30.96
C ASP A 279 13.47 -13.04 31.49
N GLY A 280 14.80 -12.98 31.35
CA GLY A 280 15.70 -14.04 31.81
C GLY A 280 15.76 -14.22 33.33
N ALA A 281 15.18 -13.30 34.11
CA ALA A 281 15.07 -13.38 35.56
C ALA A 281 13.72 -13.98 36.02
N GLY A 282 12.84 -14.38 35.09
CA GLY A 282 11.53 -14.97 35.37
C GLY A 282 10.41 -13.95 35.56
N GLY A 283 10.66 -12.67 35.31
CA GLY A 283 9.62 -11.63 35.26
C GLY A 283 8.80 -11.73 33.97
N ALA A 284 7.54 -11.31 34.04
CA ALA A 284 6.65 -11.21 32.89
C ALA A 284 6.25 -9.75 32.65
N SER A 285 6.30 -9.33 31.40
CA SER A 285 5.87 -8.02 30.92
C SER A 285 4.70 -8.20 29.98
N THR A 286 3.67 -7.37 30.14
CA THR A 286 2.49 -7.35 29.25
C THR A 286 2.47 -6.04 28.49
N SER A 287 2.23 -6.11 27.18
CA SER A 287 2.09 -4.96 26.31
C SER A 287 0.83 -5.11 25.45
N SER A 288 0.07 -4.02 25.31
CA SER A 288 -1.08 -3.97 24.41
C SER A 288 -0.78 -3.03 23.25
N MET A 289 -1.13 -3.45 22.04
CA MET A 289 -0.99 -2.69 20.78
C MET A 289 -2.33 -2.46 20.07
N ALA A 290 -3.44 -2.63 20.80
CA ALA A 290 -4.76 -2.25 20.33
C ALA A 290 -4.77 -0.74 20.08
N GLN A 291 -5.29 -0.30 18.93
CA GLN A 291 -5.58 1.12 18.75
C GLN A 291 -6.64 1.52 19.76
N SER A 292 -6.37 2.53 20.57
CA SER A 292 -7.41 3.27 21.28
C SER A 292 -8.34 3.81 20.20
N ALA A 293 -9.56 3.30 20.10
CA ALA A 293 -10.57 3.93 19.26
C ALA A 293 -10.65 5.42 19.66
N PRO A 294 -10.68 6.37 18.70
CA PRO A 294 -10.96 7.75 19.06
C PRO A 294 -12.30 7.80 19.81
N PRO A 295 -12.45 8.67 20.83
CA PRO A 295 -13.74 8.83 21.50
C PRO A 295 -14.78 9.14 20.43
N GLN A 296 -15.84 8.33 20.38
CA GLN A 296 -16.97 8.63 19.53
C GLN A 296 -17.55 9.95 20.03
N VAL A 297 -17.50 10.97 19.17
CA VAL A 297 -18.13 12.27 19.38
C VAL A 297 -19.62 12.12 19.14
#